data_AF-A0A936E3B2-F1
#
_entry.id   AF-A0A936E3B2-F1
#
_cell.length_a   1.000
_cell.length_b   1.000
_cell.length_c   1.000
_cell.angle_alpha   90.00
_cell.angle_beta   90.00
_cell.angle_gamma   90.00
#
_symmetry.space_group_name_H-M   'P 1'
#
loop_
_entity.id
_entity.type
_entity.pdbx_description
1 polymer ?
#
loop_
_entity_poly.entity_id
_entity_poly.type
_entity_poly.pdbx_seq_one_letter_code
_entity_poly.pdbx_strand_id
1 'polypeptide(L)'
;MTPEKIAEEFQLSGHQLKSYIFRITSSIEDTEDIMQDVFIKATSKRASFRGESSLKTWIFAIATNVAKDNQRAKKRWPETVTDICREKALANPDYFPEIARIMSSSPQANFEIKEHISFCLTCISKSLPLEQQLCLLLKEVYGFKVAEITDILETSEAMIKYYLHTGRSKMVSIYEGRCALINKEGTCHQCSELNGIFNPKQDFEVEKNKIEFARRANEVDRQKLLELRFSIMKELDPFQSGGATLQMHHLEHNRKIMENYSDKEQ
;
A
#
# COMPACT_ATOMS: atom_id res chain seq x y z
N MET A 1 23.22 -6.93 -21.54
CA MET A 1 21.76 -7.06 -21.28
C MET A 1 21.00 -6.83 -22.58
N THR A 2 20.09 -7.73 -22.97
CA THR A 2 19.29 -7.58 -24.20
C THR A 2 17.89 -7.05 -23.88
N PRO A 3 17.17 -6.42 -24.83
CA PRO A 3 15.78 -6.00 -24.63
C PRO A 3 14.85 -7.16 -24.26
N GLU A 4 15.08 -8.36 -24.81
CA GLU A 4 14.26 -9.55 -24.56
C GLU A 4 14.33 -9.96 -23.09
N LYS A 5 15.54 -9.95 -22.49
CA LYS A 5 15.71 -10.24 -21.06
C LYS A 5 15.02 -9.24 -20.16
N ILE A 6 14.94 -7.97 -20.56
CA ILE A 6 14.20 -6.95 -19.83
C ILE A 6 12.70 -7.24 -19.92
N ALA A 7 12.20 -7.53 -21.12
CA ALA A 7 10.80 -7.90 -21.32
C ALA A 7 10.41 -9.14 -20.51
N GLU A 8 11.26 -10.18 -20.50
CA GLU A 8 11.09 -11.39 -19.69
C GLU A 8 10.99 -11.06 -18.20
N GLU A 9 11.88 -10.21 -17.66
CA GLU A 9 11.80 -9.81 -16.26
C GLU A 9 10.51 -9.04 -15.96
N PHE A 10 10.04 -8.17 -16.86
CA PHE A 10 8.75 -7.49 -16.72
C PHE A 10 7.56 -8.47 -16.75
N GLN A 11 7.64 -9.58 -17.50
CA GLN A 11 6.61 -10.62 -17.43
C GLN A 11 6.64 -11.36 -16.08
N LEU A 12 7.83 -11.63 -15.55
CA LEU A 12 8.01 -12.38 -14.30
C LEU A 12 7.62 -11.55 -13.06
N SER A 13 8.06 -10.30 -12.98
CA SER A 13 7.92 -9.46 -11.79
C SER A 13 7.03 -8.22 -11.99
N GLY A 14 6.45 -8.02 -13.17
CA GLY A 14 5.65 -6.85 -13.51
C GLY A 14 4.43 -6.61 -12.62
N HIS A 15 3.74 -7.66 -12.18
CA HIS A 15 2.63 -7.54 -11.23
C HIS A 15 3.10 -7.04 -9.85
N GLN A 16 4.24 -7.54 -9.36
CA GLN A 16 4.84 -7.06 -8.11
C GLN A 16 5.33 -5.62 -8.26
N LEU A 17 5.94 -5.29 -9.39
CA LEU A 17 6.42 -3.94 -9.69
C LEU A 17 5.26 -2.94 -9.74
N LYS A 18 4.19 -3.29 -10.46
CA LYS A 18 2.97 -2.49 -10.58
C LYS A 18 2.31 -2.25 -9.23
N SER A 19 2.11 -3.31 -8.44
CA SER A 19 1.56 -3.17 -7.09
C SER A 19 2.47 -2.35 -6.17
N TYR A 20 3.79 -2.46 -6.32
CA TYR A 20 4.75 -1.69 -5.52
C TYR A 20 4.62 -0.19 -5.81
N ILE A 21 4.65 0.19 -7.09
CA ILE A 21 4.46 1.57 -7.54
C ILE A 21 3.08 2.07 -7.08
N PHE A 22 2.03 1.28 -7.24
CA PHE A 22 0.69 1.66 -6.79
C PHE A 22 0.59 1.92 -5.30
N ARG A 23 1.23 1.09 -4.46
CA ARG A 23 1.25 1.31 -3.00
C ARG A 23 2.06 2.55 -2.62
N ILE A 24 3.02 2.97 -3.45
CA ILE A 24 3.72 4.25 -3.28
C ILE A 24 2.84 5.42 -3.68
N THR A 25 2.21 5.38 -4.85
CA THR A 25 1.51 6.54 -5.44
C THR A 25 0.08 6.70 -4.94
N SER A 26 -0.61 5.58 -4.69
CA SER A 26 -2.06 5.50 -4.49
C SER A 26 -2.86 6.07 -5.66
N SER A 27 -2.33 5.96 -6.87
CA SER A 27 -2.92 6.46 -8.11
C SER A 27 -2.70 5.46 -9.23
N ILE A 28 -3.77 5.02 -9.90
CA ILE A 28 -3.66 4.11 -11.05
C ILE A 28 -2.94 4.81 -12.20
N GLU A 29 -3.32 6.05 -12.50
CA GLU A 29 -2.74 6.85 -13.58
C GLU A 29 -1.23 7.02 -13.40
N ASP A 30 -0.80 7.51 -12.22
CA ASP A 30 0.64 7.62 -11.93
C ASP A 30 1.33 6.25 -12.01
N THR A 31 0.64 5.16 -11.64
CA THR A 31 1.23 3.81 -11.70
C THR A 31 1.48 3.36 -13.12
N GLU A 32 0.52 3.53 -14.03
CA GLU A 32 0.68 3.14 -15.43
C GLU A 32 1.75 3.99 -16.12
N ASP A 33 1.77 5.30 -15.86
CA ASP A 33 2.77 6.21 -16.41
C ASP A 33 4.17 5.84 -15.93
N ILE A 34 4.33 5.62 -14.61
CA ILE A 34 5.60 5.19 -14.05
C ILE A 34 6.01 3.83 -14.64
N MET A 35 5.11 2.85 -14.74
CA MET A 35 5.43 1.53 -15.32
C MET A 35 5.99 1.64 -16.74
N GLN A 36 5.39 2.48 -17.58
CA GLN A 36 5.88 2.76 -18.93
C GLN A 36 7.27 3.41 -18.90
N ASP A 37 7.45 4.43 -18.06
CA ASP A 37 8.72 5.12 -17.86
C ASP A 37 9.82 4.16 -17.38
N VAL A 38 9.51 3.24 -16.47
CA VAL A 38 10.47 2.22 -16.00
C VAL A 38 10.89 1.34 -17.18
N PHE A 39 9.96 0.87 -18.00
CA PHE A 39 10.27 0.00 -19.13
C PHE A 39 11.18 0.70 -20.15
N ILE A 40 10.86 1.95 -20.49
CA ILE A 40 11.65 2.79 -21.41
C ILE A 40 13.04 3.06 -20.82
N LYS A 41 13.13 3.43 -19.54
CA LYS A 41 14.41 3.70 -18.85
C LYS A 41 15.26 2.44 -18.72
N ALA A 42 14.68 1.30 -18.36
CA ALA A 42 15.38 0.03 -18.27
C ALA A 42 15.94 -0.39 -19.64
N THR A 43 15.14 -0.30 -20.70
CA THR A 43 15.56 -0.66 -22.07
C THR A 43 16.64 0.27 -22.60
N SER A 44 16.50 1.58 -22.40
CA SER A 44 17.50 2.57 -22.83
C SER A 44 18.80 2.47 -22.03
N LYS A 45 18.72 2.23 -20.72
CA LYS A 45 19.89 2.08 -19.83
C LYS A 45 20.44 0.66 -19.75
N ARG A 46 19.95 -0.29 -20.53
CA ARG A 46 20.35 -1.71 -20.46
C ARG A 46 21.88 -1.94 -20.49
N ALA A 47 22.63 -1.11 -21.21
CA ALA A 47 24.08 -1.20 -21.28
C ALA A 47 24.79 -0.85 -19.96
N SER A 48 24.13 -0.08 -19.08
CA SER A 48 24.65 0.29 -17.76
C SER A 48 24.45 -0.80 -16.69
N PHE A 49 23.67 -1.84 -16.97
CA PHE A 49 23.50 -2.94 -16.03
C PHE A 49 24.78 -3.79 -15.98
N ARG A 50 25.50 -3.69 -14.85
CA ARG A 50 26.80 -4.35 -14.62
C ARG A 50 26.69 -5.78 -14.09
N GLY A 51 25.50 -6.25 -13.71
CA GLY A 51 25.32 -7.59 -13.13
C GLY A 51 25.75 -7.70 -11.66
N GLU A 52 25.94 -6.57 -10.98
CA GLU A 52 26.28 -6.52 -9.54
C GLU A 52 25.07 -6.82 -8.63
N SER A 53 23.86 -6.68 -9.17
CA SER A 53 22.60 -7.07 -8.53
C SER A 53 21.80 -7.98 -9.47
N SER A 54 20.69 -8.55 -8.98
CA SER A 54 19.72 -9.18 -9.88
C SER A 54 19.09 -8.16 -10.82
N LEU A 55 18.54 -8.62 -11.96
CA LEU A 55 17.82 -7.75 -12.90
C LEU A 55 16.56 -7.17 -12.25
N LYS A 56 15.83 -7.97 -11.45
CA LYS A 56 14.71 -7.52 -10.62
C LYS A 56 15.10 -6.36 -9.72
N THR A 57 16.20 -6.50 -8.95
CA THR A 57 16.69 -5.45 -8.03
C THR A 57 16.99 -4.16 -8.79
N TRP A 58 17.65 -4.26 -9.95
CA TRP A 58 17.99 -3.11 -10.78
C TRP A 58 16.74 -2.42 -11.36
N ILE A 59 15.73 -3.17 -11.82
CA ILE A 59 14.46 -2.60 -12.30
C ILE A 59 13.69 -1.93 -11.16
N PHE A 60 13.66 -2.53 -9.97
CA PHE A 60 13.05 -1.91 -8.79
C PHE A 60 13.80 -0.64 -8.36
N ALA A 61 15.12 -0.55 -8.56
CA ALA A 61 15.88 0.69 -8.34
C ALA A 61 15.43 1.81 -9.29
N ILE A 62 15.30 1.50 -10.58
CA ILE A 62 14.77 2.45 -11.58
C ILE A 62 13.35 2.89 -11.20
N ALA A 63 12.46 1.94 -10.91
CA ALA A 63 11.09 2.21 -10.53
C ALA A 63 10.97 3.08 -9.27
N THR A 64 11.80 2.79 -8.26
CA THR A 64 11.81 3.55 -7.01
C THR A 64 12.28 4.97 -7.25
N ASN A 65 13.29 5.19 -8.10
CA ASN A 65 13.73 6.54 -8.44
C ASN A 65 12.66 7.34 -9.19
N VAL A 66 11.99 6.73 -10.19
CA VAL A 66 10.89 7.40 -10.91
C VAL A 66 9.71 7.69 -9.98
N ALA A 67 9.33 6.75 -9.12
CA ALA A 67 8.26 6.94 -8.13
C ALA A 67 8.64 7.99 -7.09
N LYS A 68 9.90 8.05 -6.63
CA LYS A 68 10.38 9.10 -5.72
C LYS A 68 10.23 10.47 -6.36
N ASP A 69 10.64 10.63 -7.61
CA ASP A 69 10.51 11.90 -8.33
C ASP A 69 9.05 12.33 -8.48
N ASN A 70 8.16 11.41 -8.82
CA ASN A 70 6.71 11.68 -8.87
C ASN A 70 6.15 12.11 -7.49
N GLN A 71 6.66 11.55 -6.40
CA GLN A 71 6.15 11.82 -5.04
C GLN A 71 6.80 13.02 -4.34
N ARG A 72 7.98 13.49 -4.77
CA ARG A 72 8.70 14.61 -4.14
C ARG A 72 7.90 15.92 -4.08
N ALA A 73 7.08 16.18 -5.10
CA ALA A 73 6.23 17.37 -5.17
C ALA A 73 4.90 17.21 -4.42
N LYS A 74 4.54 15.99 -4.02
CA LYS A 74 3.26 15.68 -3.39
C LYS A 74 3.40 15.71 -1.86
N LYS A 75 2.39 16.28 -1.18
CA LYS A 75 2.34 16.25 0.29
C LYS A 75 2.13 14.81 0.77
N ARG A 76 2.74 14.48 1.91
CA ARG A 76 2.47 13.22 2.62
C ARG A 76 1.09 13.30 3.25
N TRP A 77 0.43 12.15 3.38
CA TRP A 77 -0.90 12.10 3.98
C TRP A 77 -0.79 12.28 5.50
N PRO A 78 -1.79 12.84 6.19
CA PRO A 78 -1.80 12.82 7.65
C PRO A 78 -2.10 11.41 8.16
N GLU A 79 -1.73 11.12 9.41
CA GLU A 79 -2.08 9.85 10.06
C GLU A 79 -3.60 9.65 10.16
N THR A 80 -4.36 10.76 10.17
CA THR A 80 -5.84 10.83 10.18
C THR A 80 -6.50 10.68 8.81
N VAL A 81 -5.75 10.39 7.75
CA VAL A 81 -6.28 10.29 6.38
C VAL A 81 -7.52 9.41 6.25
N THR A 82 -7.56 8.27 6.96
CA THR A 82 -8.71 7.37 6.88
C THR A 82 -9.98 7.99 7.46
N ASP A 83 -9.86 8.83 8.49
CA ASP A 83 -11.01 9.47 9.14
C ASP A 83 -11.50 10.65 8.32
N ILE A 84 -10.56 11.50 7.87
CA ILE A 84 -10.85 12.67 7.02
C ILE A 84 -11.59 12.21 5.76
N CYS A 85 -11.06 11.19 5.07
CA CYS A 85 -11.69 10.70 3.84
C CYS A 85 -13.03 10.02 4.08
N ARG A 86 -13.22 9.36 5.24
CA ARG A 86 -14.51 8.80 5.66
C ARG A 86 -15.55 9.90 5.87
N GLU A 87 -15.19 10.97 6.57
CA GLU A 87 -16.10 12.12 6.77
C GLU A 87 -16.50 12.76 5.44
N LYS A 88 -15.54 12.97 4.53
CA LYS A 88 -15.83 13.51 3.20
C LYS A 88 -16.68 12.56 2.35
N ALA A 89 -16.48 11.24 2.48
CA ALA A 89 -17.33 10.25 1.83
C ALA A 89 -18.78 10.31 2.34
N LEU A 90 -18.97 10.40 3.67
CA LEU A 90 -20.31 10.51 4.28
C LEU A 90 -21.02 11.82 3.93
N ALA A 91 -20.27 12.90 3.71
CA ALA A 91 -20.81 14.18 3.28
C ALA A 91 -21.12 14.25 1.77
N ASN A 92 -20.63 13.31 0.97
CA ASN A 92 -20.86 13.27 -0.47
C ASN A 92 -22.09 12.38 -0.80
N PRO A 93 -23.21 12.96 -1.28
CA PRO A 93 -24.42 12.19 -1.58
C PRO A 93 -24.24 11.18 -2.70
N ASP A 94 -23.28 11.38 -3.61
CA ASP A 94 -23.05 10.52 -4.77
C ASP A 94 -22.12 9.33 -4.46
N TYR A 95 -21.39 9.37 -3.35
CA TYR A 95 -20.37 8.37 -3.00
C TYR A 95 -20.94 6.95 -2.87
N PHE A 96 -21.94 6.76 -2.01
CA PHE A 96 -22.55 5.43 -1.82
C PHE A 96 -23.34 4.94 -3.05
N PRO A 97 -24.10 5.80 -3.78
CA PRO A 97 -24.68 5.43 -5.06
C PRO A 97 -23.65 4.97 -6.11
N GLU A 98 -22.47 5.58 -6.17
CA GLU A 98 -21.36 5.12 -7.03
C GLU A 98 -20.87 3.74 -6.64
N ILE A 99 -20.65 3.51 -5.34
CA ILE A 99 -20.24 2.20 -4.83
C ILE A 99 -21.29 1.12 -5.14
N ALA A 100 -22.58 1.41 -4.92
CA ALA A 100 -23.66 0.47 -5.22
C ALA A 100 -23.65 0.05 -6.69
N ARG A 101 -23.40 1.00 -7.61
CA ARG A 101 -23.23 0.71 -9.04
C ARG A 101 -22.03 -0.21 -9.27
N ILE A 102 -20.87 0.11 -8.72
CA ILE A 102 -19.64 -0.71 -8.83
C ILE A 102 -19.89 -2.14 -8.34
N MET A 103 -20.52 -2.30 -7.19
CA MET A 103 -20.85 -3.62 -6.61
C MET A 103 -21.80 -4.42 -7.50
N SER A 104 -22.75 -3.75 -8.15
CA SER A 104 -23.68 -4.43 -9.06
C SER A 104 -23.05 -4.82 -10.40
N SER A 105 -21.99 -4.13 -10.83
CA SER A 105 -21.42 -4.28 -12.17
C SER A 105 -20.07 -5.01 -12.22
N SER A 106 -19.43 -5.28 -11.06
CA SER A 106 -18.09 -5.87 -11.00
C SER A 106 -18.08 -7.15 -10.16
N PRO A 107 -17.65 -8.29 -10.73
CA PRO A 107 -17.36 -9.50 -9.95
C PRO A 107 -16.25 -9.30 -8.90
N GLN A 108 -15.38 -8.30 -9.12
CA GLN A 108 -14.28 -7.89 -8.22
C GLN A 108 -14.72 -6.78 -7.25
N ALA A 109 -15.98 -6.84 -6.79
CA ALA A 109 -16.50 -6.02 -5.71
C ALA A 109 -16.85 -6.81 -4.44
N ASN A 110 -16.39 -8.06 -4.34
CA ASN A 110 -16.45 -8.85 -3.12
C ASN A 110 -15.38 -8.33 -2.15
N PHE A 111 -15.74 -7.31 -1.38
CA PHE A 111 -14.87 -6.70 -0.40
C PHE A 111 -14.82 -7.57 0.87
N GLU A 112 -13.73 -8.28 1.13
CA GLU A 112 -13.52 -8.91 2.43
C GLU A 112 -12.70 -8.00 3.34
N ILE A 113 -12.69 -8.33 4.64
CA ILE A 113 -11.96 -7.57 5.65
C ILE A 113 -10.45 -7.47 5.31
N LYS A 114 -9.87 -8.49 4.66
CA LYS A 114 -8.44 -8.49 4.29
C LYS A 114 -8.11 -7.45 3.22
N GLU A 115 -9.01 -7.21 2.25
CA GLU A 115 -8.86 -6.14 1.26
C GLU A 115 -8.91 -4.77 1.95
N HIS A 116 -9.80 -4.59 2.94
CA HIS A 116 -9.81 -3.36 3.76
C HIS A 116 -8.51 -3.17 4.53
N ILE A 117 -7.97 -4.23 5.13
CA ILE A 117 -6.68 -4.18 5.84
C ILE A 117 -5.54 -3.76 4.90
N SER A 118 -5.49 -4.31 3.68
CA SER A 118 -4.52 -3.93 2.64
C SER A 118 -4.68 -2.47 2.19
N PHE A 119 -5.93 -2.03 1.99
CA PHE A 119 -6.28 -0.64 1.68
C PHE A 119 -5.83 0.32 2.80
N CYS A 120 -6.22 0.01 4.04
CA CYS A 120 -5.88 0.80 5.23
C CYS A 120 -4.37 0.92 5.38
N LEU A 121 -3.62 -0.18 5.24
CA LEU A 121 -2.16 -0.14 5.33
C LEU A 121 -1.54 0.69 4.22
N THR A 122 -2.07 0.61 2.99
CA THR A 122 -1.63 1.47 1.89
C THR A 122 -1.81 2.95 2.26
N CYS A 123 -2.98 3.34 2.77
CA CYS A 123 -3.25 4.71 3.22
C CYS A 123 -2.35 5.16 4.37
N ILE A 124 -2.22 4.35 5.42
CA ILE A 124 -1.42 4.72 6.60
C ILE A 124 0.07 4.78 6.25
N SER A 125 0.57 3.89 5.38
CA SER A 125 1.96 3.96 4.91
C SER A 125 2.28 5.26 4.17
N LYS A 126 1.28 5.91 3.56
CA LYS A 126 1.44 7.23 2.91
C LYS A 126 1.63 8.37 3.90
N SER A 127 1.33 8.15 5.18
CA SER A 127 1.61 9.14 6.24
C SER A 127 3.06 9.14 6.71
N LEU A 128 3.80 8.09 6.39
CA LEU A 128 5.22 8.03 6.72
C LEU A 128 6.04 8.97 5.82
N PRO A 129 7.21 9.44 6.30
CA PRO A 129 8.28 9.90 5.43
C PRO A 129 8.53 8.90 4.29
N LEU A 130 8.81 9.41 3.09
CA LEU A 130 8.85 8.60 1.88
C LEU A 130 9.86 7.44 1.99
N GLU A 131 11.05 7.70 2.54
CA GLU A 131 12.10 6.70 2.72
C GLU A 131 11.68 5.56 3.65
N GLN A 132 10.91 5.86 4.71
CA GLN A 132 10.36 4.85 5.61
C GLN A 132 9.30 4.00 4.89
N GLN A 133 8.40 4.64 4.13
CA GLN A 133 7.41 3.93 3.33
C GLN A 133 8.08 2.95 2.35
N LEU A 134 9.06 3.43 1.59
CA LEU A 134 9.78 2.63 0.60
C LEU A 134 10.50 1.44 1.24
N CYS A 135 11.23 1.67 2.34
CA CYS A 135 11.93 0.61 3.05
C CYS A 135 10.96 -0.48 3.53
N LEU A 136 9.83 -0.10 4.13
CA LEU A 136 8.82 -1.05 4.62
C LEU A 136 8.20 -1.85 3.48
N LEU A 137 7.80 -1.20 2.37
CA LEU A 137 7.23 -1.91 1.23
C LEU A 137 8.24 -2.92 0.65
N LEU A 138 9.46 -2.47 0.36
CA LEU A 138 10.50 -3.34 -0.21
C LEU A 138 10.83 -4.52 0.71
N LYS A 139 10.94 -4.27 2.01
CA LYS A 139 11.33 -5.30 2.98
C LYS A 139 10.20 -6.26 3.33
N GLU A 140 9.05 -5.71 3.71
CA GLU A 140 7.97 -6.47 4.37
C GLU A 140 6.97 -7.03 3.37
N VAL A 141 6.72 -6.31 2.27
CA VAL A 141 5.74 -6.73 1.23
C VAL A 141 6.44 -7.47 0.10
N TYR A 142 7.53 -6.90 -0.45
CA TYR A 142 8.20 -7.46 -1.62
C TYR A 142 9.41 -8.36 -1.30
N GLY A 143 9.78 -8.47 -0.02
CA GLY A 143 10.72 -9.47 0.47
C GLY A 143 12.19 -9.25 0.10
N PHE A 144 12.57 -8.04 -0.31
CA PHE A 144 13.98 -7.73 -0.61
C PHE A 144 14.85 -7.82 0.64
N LYS A 145 16.10 -8.29 0.46
CA LYS A 145 17.12 -8.27 1.50
C LYS A 145 17.60 -6.84 1.73
N VAL A 146 18.13 -6.57 2.93
CA VAL A 146 18.65 -5.22 3.27
C VAL A 146 19.71 -4.76 2.26
N ALA A 147 20.62 -5.64 1.83
CA ALA A 147 21.60 -5.33 0.79
C ALA A 147 20.97 -5.00 -0.57
N GLU A 148 19.88 -5.67 -0.97
CA GLU A 148 19.18 -5.31 -2.21
C GLU A 148 18.47 -3.95 -2.06
N ILE A 149 17.98 -3.63 -0.86
CA ILE A 149 17.37 -2.33 -0.58
C ILE A 149 18.41 -1.20 -0.58
N THR A 150 19.65 -1.46 -0.15
CA THR A 150 20.73 -0.46 -0.28
C THR A 150 21.01 -0.12 -1.73
N ASP A 151 20.97 -1.13 -2.62
CA ASP A 151 21.14 -0.93 -4.06
C ASP A 151 19.94 -0.16 -4.65
N ILE A 152 18.71 -0.50 -4.24
CA ILE A 152 17.48 0.13 -4.74
C ILE A 152 17.35 1.59 -4.31
N LEU A 153 17.70 1.91 -3.06
CA LEU A 153 17.54 3.26 -2.49
C LEU A 153 18.80 4.11 -2.55
N GLU A 154 19.91 3.54 -3.01
CA GLU A 154 21.23 4.19 -3.13
C GLU A 154 21.65 4.84 -1.80
N THR A 155 21.55 4.08 -0.70
CA THR A 155 21.90 4.56 0.65
C THR A 155 22.56 3.45 1.48
N SER A 156 23.12 3.83 2.63
CA SER A 156 23.86 2.89 3.48
C SER A 156 22.94 1.90 4.19
N GLU A 157 23.45 0.71 4.49
CA GLU A 157 22.75 -0.29 5.30
C GLU A 157 22.31 0.26 6.66
N ALA A 158 23.10 1.14 7.27
CA ALA A 158 22.76 1.81 8.51
C ALA A 158 21.48 2.67 8.37
N MET A 159 21.36 3.43 7.28
CA MET A 159 20.16 4.21 6.99
C MET A 159 18.94 3.32 6.71
N ILE A 160 19.12 2.21 5.99
CA ILE A 160 18.03 1.23 5.76
C ILE A 160 17.53 0.66 7.09
N LYS A 161 18.43 0.23 7.97
CA LYS A 161 18.06 -0.28 9.31
C LYS A 161 17.35 0.78 10.14
N TYR A 162 17.81 2.03 10.08
CA TYR A 162 17.17 3.16 10.74
C TYR A 162 15.74 3.37 10.23
N TYR A 163 15.54 3.51 8.91
CA TYR A 163 14.22 3.74 8.32
C TYR A 163 13.24 2.59 8.58
N LEU A 164 13.72 1.34 8.54
CA LEU A 164 12.90 0.19 8.92
C LEU A 164 12.50 0.25 10.39
N HIS A 165 13.44 0.56 11.29
CA HIS A 165 13.16 0.65 12.72
C HIS A 165 12.16 1.76 13.03
N THR A 166 12.42 3.00 12.57
CA THR A 166 11.55 4.13 12.85
C THR A 166 10.20 4.02 12.15
N GLY A 167 10.18 3.50 10.91
CA GLY A 167 8.95 3.24 10.16
C GLY A 167 8.05 2.21 10.86
N ARG A 168 8.62 1.09 11.35
CA ARG A 168 7.88 0.09 12.13
C ARG A 168 7.32 0.69 13.42
N SER A 169 8.16 1.39 14.19
CA SER A 169 7.73 2.04 15.43
C SER A 169 6.59 3.02 15.21
N LYS A 170 6.66 3.82 14.14
CA LYS A 170 5.60 4.76 13.75
C LYS A 170 4.31 4.04 13.37
N MET A 171 4.38 3.01 12.53
CA MET A 171 3.20 2.21 12.13
C MET A 171 2.55 1.50 13.34
N VAL A 172 3.36 0.96 14.25
CA VAL A 172 2.88 0.37 15.51
C VAL A 172 2.10 1.40 16.32
N SER A 173 2.69 2.58 16.56
CA SER A 173 2.06 3.65 17.33
C SER A 173 0.74 4.11 16.71
N ILE A 174 0.69 4.31 15.39
CA ILE A 174 -0.53 4.71 14.68
C ILE A 174 -1.63 3.67 14.87
N TYR A 175 -1.31 2.39 14.67
CA TYR A 175 -2.33 1.34 14.80
C TYR A 175 -2.76 1.08 16.24
N GLU A 176 -1.85 1.16 17.19
CA GLU A 176 -2.19 1.00 18.60
C GLU A 176 -3.12 2.10 19.12
N GLY A 177 -2.89 3.34 18.68
CA GLY A 177 -3.74 4.47 19.07
C GLY A 177 -5.10 4.53 18.38
N ARG A 178 -5.32 3.73 17.32
CA ARG A 178 -6.49 3.94 16.42
C ARG A 178 -7.23 2.68 16.02
N CYS A 179 -6.56 1.56 15.78
CA CYS A 179 -7.20 0.42 15.12
C CYS A 179 -7.95 -0.46 16.12
N ALA A 180 -9.28 -0.55 15.99
CA ALA A 180 -10.11 -1.38 16.85
C ALA A 180 -9.82 -2.90 16.76
N LEU A 181 -9.15 -3.36 15.69
CA LEU A 181 -8.67 -4.74 15.58
C LEU A 181 -7.40 -5.02 16.39
N ILE A 182 -6.68 -3.98 16.84
CA ILE A 182 -5.41 -4.08 17.58
C ILE A 182 -5.58 -3.68 19.04
N ASN A 183 -6.35 -2.61 19.28
CA ASN A 183 -6.62 -2.06 20.59
C ASN A 183 -8.14 -1.89 20.74
N LYS A 184 -8.72 -2.40 21.83
CA LYS A 184 -10.16 -2.26 22.11
C LYS A 184 -10.59 -0.80 22.31
N GLU A 185 -9.66 0.07 22.68
CA GLU A 185 -9.87 1.51 22.80
C GLU A 185 -9.57 2.28 21.48
N GLY A 186 -9.20 1.57 20.41
CA GLY A 186 -8.95 2.17 19.10
C GLY A 186 -10.23 2.77 18.51
N THR A 187 -10.13 4.00 18.01
CA THR A 187 -11.27 4.79 17.52
C THR A 187 -11.76 4.43 16.11
N CYS A 188 -10.97 3.70 15.32
CA CYS A 188 -11.27 3.34 13.95
C CYS A 188 -11.90 1.94 13.87
N HIS A 189 -13.17 1.91 13.43
CA HIS A 189 -13.99 0.71 13.24
C HIS A 189 -14.24 0.38 11.76
N GLN A 190 -13.46 0.95 10.83
CA GLN A 190 -13.75 0.81 9.40
C GLN A 190 -13.76 -0.64 8.91
N CYS A 191 -13.00 -1.56 9.51
CA CYS A 191 -13.04 -2.98 9.14
C CYS A 191 -14.43 -3.60 9.37
N SER A 192 -15.13 -3.24 10.47
CA SER A 192 -16.49 -3.71 10.74
C SER A 192 -17.54 -2.91 9.99
N GLU A 193 -17.38 -1.58 9.94
CA GLU A 193 -18.33 -0.69 9.25
C GLU A 193 -18.40 -1.02 7.75
N LEU A 194 -17.25 -1.06 7.07
CA LEU A 194 -17.20 -1.30 5.64
C LEU A 194 -17.57 -2.74 5.27
N ASN A 195 -17.31 -3.71 6.16
CA ASN A 195 -17.86 -5.05 5.99
C ASN A 195 -19.40 -5.02 5.97
N GLY A 196 -20.02 -4.33 6.94
CA GLY A 196 -21.48 -4.21 6.99
C GLY A 196 -22.09 -3.50 5.77
N ILE A 197 -21.36 -2.59 5.13
CA ILE A 197 -21.84 -1.85 3.96
C ILE A 197 -21.59 -2.63 2.66
N PHE A 198 -20.36 -3.12 2.46
CA PHE A 198 -19.92 -3.66 1.17
C PHE A 198 -19.98 -5.18 1.08
N ASN A 199 -20.11 -5.88 2.20
CA ASN A 199 -20.30 -7.32 2.25
C ASN A 199 -21.23 -7.72 3.40
N PRO A 200 -22.49 -7.26 3.40
CA PRO A 200 -23.43 -7.48 4.51
C PRO A 200 -23.76 -8.96 4.77
N LYS A 201 -23.43 -9.87 3.83
CA LYS A 201 -23.60 -11.32 3.97
C LYS A 201 -22.42 -11.98 4.71
N GLN A 202 -21.27 -11.31 4.79
CA GLN A 202 -20.10 -11.78 5.53
C GLN A 202 -20.29 -11.50 7.01
N ASP A 203 -20.26 -12.55 7.82
CA ASP A 203 -20.22 -12.41 9.28
C ASP A 203 -18.85 -11.86 9.70
N PHE A 204 -18.85 -10.61 10.14
CA PHE A 204 -17.62 -9.90 10.52
C PHE A 204 -16.85 -10.62 11.63
N GLU A 205 -17.52 -11.12 12.66
CA GLU A 205 -16.85 -11.73 13.80
C GLU A 205 -16.25 -13.10 13.42
N VAL A 206 -16.93 -13.86 12.55
CA VAL A 206 -16.38 -15.11 12.00
C VAL A 206 -15.11 -14.85 11.20
N GLU A 207 -15.12 -13.90 10.26
CA GLU A 207 -13.95 -13.64 9.42
C GLU A 207 -12.81 -12.96 10.19
N LYS A 208 -13.12 -12.03 11.11
CA LYS A 208 -12.14 -11.44 12.02
C LYS A 208 -11.39 -12.50 12.82
N ASN A 209 -12.07 -13.55 13.27
CA ASN A 209 -11.43 -14.65 14.01
C ASN A 209 -10.47 -15.50 13.16
N LYS A 210 -10.59 -15.46 11.83
CA LYS A 210 -9.61 -16.10 10.92
C LYS A 210 -8.35 -15.25 10.74
N ILE A 211 -8.40 -13.96 11.06
CA ILE A 211 -7.27 -13.04 10.93
C ILE A 211 -6.40 -13.15 12.18
N GLU A 212 -5.20 -13.72 12.03
CA GLU A 212 -4.35 -14.06 13.18
C GLU A 212 -4.04 -12.86 14.08
N PHE A 213 -3.67 -11.71 13.51
CA PHE A 213 -3.32 -10.54 14.31
C PHE A 213 -4.54 -10.00 15.08
N ALA A 214 -5.75 -10.13 14.55
CA ALA A 214 -6.96 -9.66 15.21
C ALA A 214 -7.36 -10.60 16.35
N ARG A 215 -7.28 -11.92 16.11
CA ARG A 215 -7.57 -12.94 17.13
C ARG A 215 -6.57 -12.88 18.30
N ARG A 216 -5.29 -12.62 18.02
CA ARG A 216 -4.20 -12.65 19.00
C ARG A 216 -3.76 -11.26 19.48
N ALA A 217 -4.58 -10.24 19.26
CA ALA A 217 -4.22 -8.84 19.53
C ALA A 217 -3.78 -8.55 20.98
N ASN A 218 -4.25 -9.35 21.96
CA ASN A 218 -3.90 -9.21 23.38
C ASN A 218 -2.75 -10.13 23.84
N GLU A 219 -2.32 -11.08 23.00
CA GLU A 219 -1.35 -12.13 23.36
C GLU A 219 0.03 -11.90 22.74
N VAL A 220 0.06 -11.15 21.64
CA VAL A 220 1.23 -10.99 20.78
C VAL A 220 1.73 -9.56 20.86
N ASP A 221 3.04 -9.37 20.83
CA ASP A 221 3.63 -8.04 20.85
C ASP A 221 3.22 -7.24 19.59
N ARG A 222 3.20 -5.90 19.72
CA ARG A 222 2.69 -5.01 18.68
C ARG A 222 3.50 -5.09 17.37
N GLN A 223 4.81 -5.36 17.47
CA GLN A 223 5.66 -5.50 16.31
C GLN A 223 5.26 -6.75 15.50
N LYS A 224 4.97 -7.85 16.19
CA LYS A 224 4.53 -9.08 15.55
C LYS A 224 3.12 -8.96 14.95
N LEU A 225 2.22 -8.19 15.57
CA LEU A 225 0.92 -7.85 14.97
C LEU A 225 1.10 -7.07 13.66
N LEU A 226 2.05 -6.13 13.60
CA LEU A 226 2.37 -5.39 12.39
C LEU A 226 2.93 -6.32 11.29
N GLU A 227 3.80 -7.27 11.62
CA GLU A 227 4.31 -8.27 10.66
C GLU A 227 3.19 -9.11 10.04
N LEU A 228 2.26 -9.61 10.86
CA LEU A 228 1.09 -10.35 10.40
C LEU A 228 0.16 -9.50 9.52
N ARG A 229 0.18 -8.16 9.70
CA ARG A 229 -0.55 -7.26 8.82
C ARG A 229 0.13 -7.09 7.47
N PHE A 230 1.47 -7.03 7.44
CA PHE A 230 2.22 -7.01 6.19
C PHE A 230 2.10 -8.32 5.41
N SER A 231 1.97 -9.48 6.07
CA SER A 231 1.77 -10.75 5.38
C SER A 231 0.48 -10.76 4.55
N ILE A 232 -0.59 -10.15 5.06
CA ILE A 232 -1.84 -9.98 4.30
C ILE A 232 -1.61 -9.16 3.02
N MET A 233 -0.82 -8.08 3.08
CA MET A 233 -0.50 -7.30 1.87
C MET A 233 0.35 -8.06 0.87
N LYS A 234 1.24 -8.92 1.36
CA LYS A 234 2.10 -9.75 0.52
C LYS A 234 1.30 -10.79 -0.25
N GLU A 235 0.21 -11.29 0.33
CA GLU A 235 -0.70 -12.25 -0.29
C GLU A 235 -1.72 -11.60 -1.23
N LEU A 236 -1.93 -10.28 -1.13
CA LEU A 236 -2.93 -9.54 -1.90
C LEU A 236 -2.30 -8.66 -2.98
N ASP A 237 -2.54 -9.02 -4.24
CA ASP A 237 -2.36 -8.09 -5.35
C ASP A 237 -3.57 -7.15 -5.44
N PRO A 238 -3.39 -5.83 -5.24
CA PRO A 238 -4.50 -4.87 -5.27
C PRO A 238 -5.21 -4.81 -6.63
N PHE A 239 -4.59 -5.27 -7.72
CA PHE A 239 -5.18 -5.31 -9.05
C PHE A 239 -5.91 -6.62 -9.38
N GLN A 240 -5.72 -7.67 -8.58
CA GLN A 240 -6.28 -9.01 -8.85
C GLN A 240 -7.19 -9.53 -7.73
N SER A 241 -7.25 -8.85 -6.59
CA SER A 241 -8.12 -9.25 -5.47
C SER A 241 -9.61 -9.19 -5.80
N GLY A 242 -10.42 -9.91 -5.01
CA GLY A 242 -11.89 -9.92 -5.13
C GLY A 242 -12.54 -8.57 -4.84
N GLY A 243 -11.83 -7.63 -4.21
CA GLY A 243 -12.27 -6.26 -3.95
C GLY A 243 -11.49 -5.20 -4.72
N ALA A 244 -10.75 -5.58 -5.77
CA ALA A 244 -9.85 -4.68 -6.50
C ALA A 244 -10.57 -3.40 -6.98
N THR A 245 -11.74 -3.53 -7.61
CA THR A 245 -12.46 -2.38 -8.17
C THR A 245 -12.86 -1.38 -7.07
N LEU A 246 -13.35 -1.87 -5.92
CA LEU A 246 -13.70 -1.03 -4.78
C LEU A 246 -12.47 -0.39 -4.13
N GLN A 247 -11.39 -1.15 -3.98
CA GLN A 247 -10.13 -0.63 -3.44
C GLN A 247 -9.60 0.52 -4.29
N MET A 248 -9.65 0.40 -5.61
CA MET A 248 -9.21 1.44 -6.55
C MET A 248 -10.07 2.69 -6.42
N HIS A 249 -11.40 2.54 -6.38
CA HIS A 249 -12.32 3.65 -6.19
C HIS A 249 -12.07 4.38 -4.85
N HIS A 250 -11.91 3.64 -3.75
CA HIS A 250 -11.63 4.23 -2.43
C HIS A 250 -10.29 4.96 -2.38
N LEU A 251 -9.22 4.41 -2.99
CA LEU A 251 -7.92 5.08 -3.01
C LEU A 251 -7.96 6.33 -3.85
N GLU A 252 -8.68 6.31 -4.97
CA GLU A 252 -8.86 7.49 -5.82
C GLU A 252 -9.65 8.60 -5.11
N HIS A 253 -10.72 8.24 -4.38
CA HIS A 253 -11.42 9.19 -3.50
C HIS A 253 -10.47 9.79 -2.47
N ASN A 254 -9.73 8.94 -1.74
CA ASN A 254 -8.80 9.42 -0.71
C ASN A 254 -7.73 10.35 -1.29
N ARG A 255 -7.16 9.99 -2.46
CA ARG A 255 -6.16 10.80 -3.15
C ARG A 255 -6.71 12.18 -3.50
N LYS A 256 -7.89 12.26 -4.13
CA LYS A 256 -8.53 13.53 -4.52
C LYS A 256 -8.80 14.44 -3.32
N ILE A 257 -9.22 13.88 -2.19
CA ILE A 257 -9.38 14.65 -0.95
C ILE A 257 -8.02 15.14 -0.46
N MET A 258 -7.01 14.28 -0.41
CA MET A 258 -5.68 14.63 0.11
C MET A 258 -4.91 15.62 -0.77
N GLU A 259 -5.15 15.65 -2.07
CA GLU A 259 -4.55 16.64 -2.99
C GLU A 259 -5.03 18.06 -2.71
N ASN A 260 -6.28 18.20 -2.26
CA ASN A 260 -6.87 19.48 -1.88
C ASN A 260 -6.79 19.76 -0.37
N TYR A 261 -6.28 18.80 0.41
CA TYR A 261 -6.22 18.92 1.86
C TYR A 261 -5.16 19.94 2.30
N SER A 262 -5.56 20.83 3.19
CA SER A 262 -4.71 21.84 3.80
C SER A 262 -4.81 21.72 5.31
N ASP A 263 -3.68 21.61 6.00
CA ASP A 263 -3.60 21.49 7.47
C ASP A 263 -4.21 22.71 8.21
N LYS A 264 -4.62 23.76 7.49
CA LYS A 264 -5.32 24.94 8.04
C LYS A 264 -6.82 24.73 8.27
N GLU A 265 -7.37 23.57 7.91
CA GLU A 265 -8.79 23.24 8.09
C GLU A 265 -9.11 22.52 9.42
N GLN A 266 -8.17 22.49 10.37
CA GLN A 266 -8.37 21.97 11.74
C GLN A 266 -8.53 23.09 12.76
#